data_AF-A0AAP2EZE5-F1
#
_entry.id   AF-A0AAP2EZE5-F1
#
_cell.length_a   1.000
_cell.length_b   1.000
_cell.length_c   1.000
_cell.angle_alpha   90.00
_cell.angle_beta   90.00
_cell.angle_gamma   90.00
#
_symmetry.space_group_name_H-M   'P 1'
#
loop_
_entity.id
_entity.type
_entity.pdbx_description
1 polymer ?
#
loop_
_entity_poly.entity_id
_entity_poly.type
_entity_poly.pdbx_seq_one_letter_code
_entity_poly.pdbx_strand_id
1 'polypeptide(L)'
;MLVYYATLRQSMRIAMGVIMRTTSSFKKSVNVSLPPEILEEARKQKINLSAVLTEALLEKFRENQRAEWLRDNAASIETVNQWVDEKGSFTDFQRSF
;
A
#
# COMPACT_ATOMS: atom_id res chain seq x y z
N MET A 1 -23.99 18.14 0.85
CA MET A 1 -22.75 18.44 0.08
C MET A 1 -21.49 17.74 0.65
N LEU A 2 -21.60 16.71 1.50
CA LEU A 2 -20.45 15.94 2.03
C LEU A 2 -20.45 14.47 1.61
N VAL A 3 -21.58 13.93 1.15
CA VAL A 3 -21.72 12.53 0.72
C VAL A 3 -21.07 12.30 -0.67
N TYR A 4 -20.96 13.35 -1.50
CA TYR A 4 -20.37 13.26 -2.85
C TYR A 4 -18.84 13.12 -2.85
N TYR A 5 -18.15 13.50 -1.77
CA TYR A 5 -16.69 13.35 -1.64
C TYR A 5 -16.27 11.99 -1.07
N ALA A 6 -17.16 11.30 -0.35
CA ALA A 6 -16.88 9.98 0.23
C ALA A 6 -16.80 8.89 -0.85
N THR A 7 -17.69 8.95 -1.84
CA THR A 7 -17.77 7.93 -2.90
C THR A 7 -16.58 8.01 -3.87
N LEU A 8 -16.03 9.20 -4.12
CA LEU A 8 -14.82 9.37 -4.95
C LEU A 8 -13.57 8.81 -4.26
N ARG A 9 -13.47 8.92 -2.93
CA ARG A 9 -12.35 8.35 -2.15
C ARG A 9 -12.43 6.83 -2.07
N GLN A 10 -13.63 6.27 -2.04
CA GLN A 10 -13.87 4.83 -2.01
C GLN A 10 -13.53 4.15 -3.35
N SER A 11 -13.90 4.76 -4.48
CA SER A 11 -13.59 4.22 -5.82
C SER A 11 -12.11 4.41 -6.19
N MET A 12 -11.47 5.49 -5.72
CA MET A 12 -10.03 5.70 -5.90
C MET A 12 -9.17 4.75 -5.06
N ARG A 13 -9.64 4.22 -3.93
CA ARG A 13 -8.89 3.25 -3.10
C ARG A 13 -8.63 1.91 -3.78
N ILE A 14 -9.61 1.38 -4.52
CA ILE A 14 -9.45 0.15 -5.30
C ILE A 14 -8.68 0.44 -6.59
N ALA A 15 -8.92 1.58 -7.23
CA ALA A 15 -8.20 1.96 -8.44
C ALA A 15 -6.70 2.20 -8.18
N MET A 16 -6.30 2.94 -7.14
CA MET A 16 -4.89 3.31 -6.94
C MET A 16 -3.99 2.12 -6.57
N GLY A 17 -4.48 1.18 -5.75
CA GLY A 17 -3.78 -0.07 -5.43
C GLY A 17 -3.59 -0.99 -6.64
N VAL A 18 -4.44 -0.85 -7.66
CA VAL A 18 -4.31 -1.52 -8.97
C VAL A 18 -3.48 -0.69 -9.95
N ILE A 19 -3.51 0.64 -9.89
CA ILE A 19 -2.78 1.56 -10.80
C ILE A 19 -1.26 1.58 -10.52
N MET A 20 -0.79 1.23 -9.32
CA MET A 20 0.65 0.99 -9.08
C MET A 20 1.18 -0.32 -9.67
N ARG A 21 0.35 -1.14 -10.35
CA ARG A 21 0.87 -1.95 -11.46
C ARG A 21 1.04 -1.00 -12.63
N THR A 22 2.24 -0.47 -12.79
CA THR A 22 2.61 0.39 -13.91
C THR A 22 2.41 -0.37 -15.23
N THR A 23 1.20 -0.32 -15.80
CA THR A 23 0.92 -0.82 -17.15
C THR A 23 1.52 0.11 -18.22
N SER A 24 2.02 1.27 -17.80
CA SER A 24 2.83 2.16 -18.62
C SER A 24 4.24 1.58 -18.76
N SER A 25 4.60 1.16 -19.97
CA SER A 25 5.98 0.78 -20.34
C SER A 25 6.95 1.98 -20.39
N PHE A 26 6.43 3.20 -20.20
CA PHE A 26 7.23 4.43 -20.26
C PHE A 26 7.92 4.68 -18.92
N LYS A 27 9.20 4.28 -18.84
CA LYS A 27 10.09 4.65 -17.73
C LYS A 27 10.62 6.06 -17.97
N LYS A 28 10.40 6.97 -17.01
CA LYS A 28 11.05 8.27 -16.99
C LYS A 28 12.38 8.15 -16.26
N SER A 29 13.48 8.60 -16.88
CA SER A 29 14.75 8.71 -16.18
C SER A 29 14.66 9.81 -15.11
N VAL A 30 15.11 9.50 -13.90
CA VAL A 30 15.16 10.41 -12.77
C VAL A 30 16.60 10.42 -12.26
N ASN A 31 17.18 11.61 -12.12
CA ASN A 31 18.48 11.77 -11.50
C ASN A 31 18.31 11.77 -9.98
N VAL A 32 19.04 10.88 -9.30
CA VAL A 32 19.04 10.76 -7.85
C VAL A 32 20.46 10.96 -7.31
N SER A 33 20.58 11.75 -6.24
CA SER A 33 21.86 11.98 -5.57
C SER A 33 22.01 10.96 -4.43
N LEU A 34 23.06 10.16 -4.49
CA LEU A 34 23.39 9.15 -3.47
C LEU A 34 24.85 9.32 -3.04
N PRO A 35 25.20 8.95 -1.80
CA PRO A 35 26.59 8.89 -1.37
C PRO A 35 27.45 8.06 -2.33
N PRO A 36 28.67 8.52 -2.68
CA PRO A 36 29.52 7.84 -3.65
C PRO A 36 29.89 6.42 -3.21
N GLU A 37 30.06 6.20 -1.91
CA GLU A 37 30.36 4.89 -1.32
C GLU A 37 29.31 3.83 -1.70
N ILE A 38 28.03 4.20 -1.66
CA ILE A 38 26.92 3.30 -2.01
C ILE A 38 26.93 2.98 -3.51
N LEU A 39 27.27 3.97 -4.35
CA LEU A 39 27.38 3.76 -5.80
C LEU A 39 28.53 2.81 -6.14
N GLU A 40 29.68 2.97 -5.50
CA GLU A 40 30.83 2.10 -5.69
C GLU A 40 30.54 0.66 -5.25
N GLU A 41 29.92 0.48 -4.08
CA GLU A 41 29.53 -0.86 -3.61
C GLU A 41 28.47 -1.51 -4.50
N ALA A 42 27.47 -0.74 -4.95
CA ALA A 42 26.46 -1.24 -5.89
C ALA A 42 27.09 -1.68 -7.22
N ARG A 43 28.07 -0.94 -7.74
CA ARG A 43 28.81 -1.31 -8.96
C ARG A 43 29.63 -2.58 -8.76
N LYS A 44 30.37 -2.69 -7.66
CA LYS A 44 31.16 -3.90 -7.33
C LYS A 44 30.28 -5.15 -7.28
N GLN A 45 29.09 -5.02 -6.68
CA GLN A 45 28.13 -6.11 -6.52
C GLN A 45 27.22 -6.30 -7.75
N LYS A 46 27.39 -5.51 -8.81
CA LYS A 46 26.57 -5.52 -10.04
C LYS A 46 25.07 -5.37 -9.77
N ILE A 47 24.71 -4.60 -8.74
CA ILE A 47 23.32 -4.37 -8.34
C ILE A 47 22.67 -3.39 -9.32
N ASN A 48 21.47 -3.73 -9.79
CA ASN A 48 20.66 -2.82 -10.58
C ASN A 48 19.95 -1.80 -9.68
N LEU A 49 20.61 -0.68 -9.44
CA LEU A 49 20.14 0.39 -8.55
C LEU A 49 18.75 0.91 -8.92
N SER A 50 18.43 0.99 -10.21
CA SER A 50 17.11 1.44 -10.66
C SER A 50 16.01 0.47 -10.25
N ALA A 51 16.25 -0.84 -10.36
CA ALA A 51 15.30 -1.86 -9.95
C ALA A 51 15.08 -1.84 -8.42
N VAL A 52 16.18 -1.80 -7.65
CA VAL A 52 16.14 -1.76 -6.18
C VAL A 52 15.40 -0.52 -5.68
N LEU A 53 15.72 0.66 -6.24
CA LEU A 53 15.05 1.90 -5.85
C LEU A 53 13.55 1.85 -6.19
N THR A 54 13.19 1.31 -7.35
CA THR A 54 11.78 1.17 -7.74
C THR A 54 11.03 0.28 -6.75
N GLU A 55 11.59 -0.87 -6.40
CA GLU A 55 10.98 -1.81 -5.46
C GLU A 55 10.83 -1.20 -4.07
N ALA A 56 11.89 -0.58 -3.54
CA ALA A 56 11.88 0.07 -2.23
C ALA A 56 10.84 1.21 -2.17
N LEU A 57 10.73 2.01 -3.23
CA LEU A 57 9.73 3.07 -3.31
C LEU A 57 8.30 2.51 -3.36
N LEU A 58 8.06 1.46 -4.16
CA LEU A 58 6.76 0.80 -4.21
C LEU A 58 6.37 0.23 -2.85
N GLU A 59 7.31 -0.37 -2.12
CA GLU A 59 7.08 -0.86 -0.77
C GLU A 59 6.69 0.27 0.19
N LYS A 60 7.46 1.36 0.21
CA LYS A 60 7.14 2.53 1.04
C LYS A 60 5.78 3.14 0.70
N PHE A 61 5.42 3.19 -0.58
CA PHE A 61 4.09 3.64 -0.98
C PHE A 61 2.98 2.70 -0.50
N ARG A 62 3.20 1.38 -0.52
CA ARG A 62 2.24 0.40 0.02
C ARG A 62 2.07 0.57 1.54
N GLU A 63 3.17 0.73 2.26
CA GLU A 63 3.16 0.96 3.72
C GLU A 63 2.36 2.22 4.08
N ASN A 64 2.65 3.34 3.41
CA ASN A 64 1.95 4.61 3.66
C ASN A 64 0.45 4.50 3.34
N GLN A 65 0.10 3.86 2.22
CA GLN A 65 -1.30 3.63 1.87
C GLN A 65 -2.02 2.74 2.87
N ARG A 66 -1.34 1.68 3.37
CA ARG A 66 -1.89 0.81 4.41
C ARG A 66 -2.14 1.60 5.71
N ALA A 67 -1.18 2.42 6.13
CA ALA A 67 -1.31 3.24 7.31
C ALA A 67 -2.46 4.25 7.19
N GLU A 68 -2.61 4.89 6.02
CA GLU A 68 -3.74 5.78 5.74
C GLU A 68 -5.07 5.03 5.71
N TRP A 69 -5.11 3.85 5.11
CA TRP A 69 -6.30 3.01 5.11
C TRP A 69 -6.74 2.60 6.51
N LEU A 70 -5.80 2.15 7.35
CA LEU A 70 -6.10 1.78 8.73
C LEU A 70 -6.67 2.95 9.52
N ARG A 71 -6.08 4.14 9.39
CA ARG A 71 -6.56 5.35 10.07
C ARG A 71 -7.99 5.71 9.67
N ASP A 72 -8.28 5.67 8.38
CA ASP A 72 -9.58 6.09 7.87
C ASP A 72 -10.68 5.04 8.12
N ASN A 73 -10.32 3.76 8.24
CA ASN A 73 -11.27 2.67 8.45
C ASN A 73 -11.34 2.22 9.92
N ALA A 74 -10.59 2.85 10.83
CA ALA A 74 -10.55 2.46 12.24
C ALA A 74 -11.95 2.39 12.87
N ALA A 75 -12.78 3.42 12.67
CA ALA A 75 -14.15 3.44 13.20
C ALA A 75 -15.06 2.36 12.59
N SER A 76 -14.89 2.07 11.30
CA SER A 76 -15.64 1.02 10.61
C SER A 76 -15.21 -0.37 11.09
N ILE A 77 -13.90 -0.57 11.27
CA ILE A 77 -13.32 -1.81 11.81
C ILE A 77 -13.82 -2.03 13.24
N GLU A 78 -13.82 -0.99 14.07
CA GLU A 78 -14.33 -1.06 15.44
C GLU A 78 -15.81 -1.42 15.49
N THR A 79 -16.64 -0.78 14.67
CA THR A 79 -18.08 -1.11 14.56
C THR A 79 -18.30 -2.56 14.16
N VAL A 80 -17.52 -3.06 13.18
CA VAL A 80 -17.62 -4.45 12.73
C VAL A 80 -17.14 -5.42 13.81
N ASN A 81 -16.06 -5.09 14.52
CA ASN A 81 -15.56 -5.92 15.62
C ASN A 81 -16.59 -6.01 16.75
N GLN A 82 -17.19 -4.89 17.16
CA GLN A 82 -18.28 -4.86 18.15
C GLN A 82 -19.47 -5.72 17.69
N TRP A 83 -19.85 -5.62 16.42
CA TRP A 83 -20.91 -6.44 15.86
C TRP A 83 -20.59 -7.95 15.91
N VAL A 84 -19.34 -8.33 15.62
CA VAL A 84 -18.88 -9.74 15.71
C VAL A 84 -18.86 -10.22 17.17
N ASP A 85 -18.42 -9.38 18.11
CA ASP A 85 -18.41 -9.72 19.54
C ASP A 85 -19.85 -9.90 20.09
N GLU A 86 -20.80 -9.08 19.63
CA GLU A 86 -22.20 -9.15 20.05
C GLU A 86 -22.99 -10.28 19.39
N LYS A 87 -22.72 -10.57 18.11
CA LYS A 87 -23.55 -11.49 17.29
C LYS A 87 -22.89 -12.84 17.07
N GLY A 88 -21.63 -13.01 17.48
CA GLY A 88 -20.79 -14.14 17.11
C GLY A 88 -20.24 -14.00 15.70
N SER A 89 -19.13 -14.68 15.44
CA SER A 89 -18.57 -14.70 14.09
C SER A 89 -19.39 -15.62 13.19
N PHE A 90 -19.61 -15.22 11.93
CA PHE A 90 -20.22 -16.08 10.92
C PHE A 90 -19.47 -17.40 10.71
N THR A 91 -18.23 -17.55 11.19
CA THR A 91 -17.44 -18.78 11.09
C THR A 91 -17.29 -19.53 12.40
N ASP A 92 -18.00 -19.13 13.47
CA ASP A 92 -17.92 -19.81 14.77
C ASP A 92 -18.29 -21.30 14.69
N PHE A 93 -19.16 -21.68 13.75
CA PHE A 93 -19.51 -23.09 13.52
C PHE A 93 -18.38 -23.93 12.89
N GLN A 94 -17.30 -23.31 12.39
CA GLN A 94 -16.14 -23.98 11.80
C GLN A 94 -14.92 -24.00 12.72
N ARG A 95 -14.93 -23.25 13.83
CA ARG A 95 -13.82 -23.19 14.78
C ARG A 95 -13.85 -24.45 15.64
N SER A 96 -13.33 -25.56 15.10
CA SER A 96 -13.02 -26.76 15.89
C SER A 96 -11.87 -26.43 16.85
N PHE A 97 -12.05 -26.81 18.11
CA PHE A 97 -11.12 -26.61 19.24
C PHE A 97 -9.83 -27.42 19.11
#